data_AF-A0A9W9ZXH8-F1
#
_entry.id   AF-A0A9W9ZXH8-F1
#
_cell.length_a   1.000
_cell.length_b   1.000
_cell.length_c   1.000
_cell.angle_alpha   90.00
_cell.angle_beta   90.00
_cell.angle_gamma   90.00
#
_symmetry.space_group_name_H-M   'P 1'
#
loop_
_entity.id
_entity.type
_entity.pdbx_description
1 polymer ?
#
loop_
_entity_poly.entity_id
_entity_poly.type
_entity_poly.pdbx_seq_one_letter_code
_entity_poly.pdbx_strand_id
1 'polypeptide(L)'
;MLTMFKCRKKFSSASSTSSREASPVGVYRPRGLSAATAPMYSQQREVFSRGDHVQDTHKQWAALGAWFMGPKAENGEVFRDLLTQAIDTHIGFRRSYFPCDPPYVTDDLREAGSFQNTMNNLRSEMDNLQKELMNSVPFFSSRYKGHVLWDTVMPANLGYMSAMLFNQNNCASELSTVTSKFEMEVGTDLCVMLGYDRNKSMGHLTAGGSVANIEAVWAARNVKYFPLGLQEALQTDDRLAEARGYKASFILFGSYEHVPF
;
A
#
# COMPACT_ATOMS: atom_id res chain seq x y z
N MET A 1 6.10 -29.64 4.33
CA MET A 1 7.24 -30.19 5.09
C MET A 1 8.25 -29.06 5.28
N LEU A 2 8.78 -28.86 6.50
CA LEU A 2 9.51 -27.68 7.04
C LEU A 2 8.60 -26.51 7.46
N THR A 3 8.02 -26.45 8.68
CA THR A 3 8.51 -26.50 10.08
C THR A 3 8.91 -25.12 10.63
N MET A 4 8.02 -24.59 11.48
CA MET A 4 8.16 -23.40 12.32
C MET A 4 9.30 -23.52 13.35
N PHE A 5 9.89 -22.39 13.74
CA PHE A 5 10.48 -22.24 15.08
C PHE A 5 10.11 -20.89 15.71
N LYS A 6 9.24 -20.95 16.72
CA LYS A 6 8.98 -19.90 17.72
C LYS A 6 9.88 -20.20 18.92
N CYS A 7 10.61 -19.21 19.44
CA CYS A 7 11.22 -19.32 20.76
C CYS A 7 10.79 -18.13 21.63
N ARG A 8 9.99 -18.44 22.66
CA ARG A 8 9.53 -17.55 23.73
C ARG A 8 10.44 -17.79 24.93
N LYS A 9 10.93 -16.74 25.60
CA LYS A 9 11.41 -16.85 26.99
C LYS A 9 10.64 -15.89 27.90
N LYS A 10 10.09 -16.49 28.97
CA LYS A 10 9.48 -15.89 30.16
C LYS A 10 10.56 -15.61 31.23
N PHE A 11 10.11 -14.99 32.31
CA PHE A 11 10.68 -14.79 33.67
C PHE A 11 11.19 -13.36 33.90
N SER A 12 11.06 -12.74 35.07
CA SER A 12 10.24 -12.90 36.29
C SER A 12 10.71 -11.78 37.23
N SER A 13 9.80 -11.29 38.07
CA SER A 13 9.97 -10.21 39.04
C SER A 13 11.18 -10.32 39.99
N ALA A 14 11.77 -9.18 40.32
CA ALA A 14 12.37 -8.92 41.63
C ALA A 14 12.26 -7.43 41.99
N SER A 15 11.67 -7.16 43.14
CA SER A 15 11.49 -5.86 43.79
C SER A 15 12.73 -5.45 44.58
N SER A 16 13.13 -4.17 44.50
CA SER A 16 13.95 -3.56 45.54
C SER A 16 13.63 -2.07 45.69
N THR A 17 12.98 -1.75 46.80
CA THR A 17 12.85 -0.43 47.42
C THR A 17 14.21 0.16 47.76
N SER A 18 14.43 1.43 47.43
CA SER A 18 15.44 2.26 48.10
C SER A 18 15.02 3.73 48.08
N SER A 19 15.03 4.27 49.29
CA SER A 19 14.67 5.59 49.81
C SER A 19 15.20 6.80 49.02
N ARG A 20 14.34 7.83 48.96
CA ARG A 20 14.62 9.19 48.49
C ARG A 20 15.53 9.93 49.48
N GLU A 21 16.58 10.57 48.99
CA GLU A 21 17.28 11.67 49.69
C GLU A 21 17.37 12.91 48.78
N ALA A 22 17.43 14.07 49.44
CA ALA A 22 16.92 15.37 48.99
C ALA A 22 17.83 16.15 48.02
N SER A 23 17.19 16.95 47.16
CA SER A 23 17.84 17.91 46.25
C SER A 23 18.21 19.22 46.98
N PRO A 24 19.36 19.85 46.68
CA PRO A 24 19.59 21.25 47.02
C PRO A 24 19.13 22.19 45.90
N VAL A 25 18.81 23.40 46.35
CA VAL A 25 18.00 24.46 45.75
C VAL A 25 18.73 25.21 44.63
N GLY A 26 17.93 25.78 43.72
CA GLY A 26 18.34 26.32 42.43
C GLY A 26 19.32 27.49 42.46
N VAL A 27 20.22 27.49 41.47
CA VAL A 27 21.01 28.65 41.06
C VAL A 27 20.47 29.12 39.70
N TYR A 28 19.91 30.32 39.68
CA TYR A 28 19.39 30.98 38.48
C TYR A 28 20.57 31.45 37.61
N ARG A 29 20.77 30.86 36.42
CA ARG A 29 21.73 31.37 35.43
C ARG A 29 21.00 32.32 34.45
N PRO A 30 21.53 33.53 34.18
CA PRO A 30 20.91 34.45 33.24
C PRO A 30 20.95 33.88 31.82
N ARG A 31 19.82 33.96 31.11
CA ARG A 31 19.74 33.62 29.68
C ARG A 31 20.55 34.62 28.87
N GLY A 32 21.77 34.23 28.50
CA GLY A 32 22.48 34.87 27.41
C GLY A 32 21.70 34.67 26.11
N LEU A 33 21.27 35.76 25.49
CA LEU A 33 20.72 35.78 24.14
C LEU A 33 21.84 35.43 23.15
N SER A 34 22.05 34.14 22.87
CA SER A 34 22.83 33.71 21.71
C SER A 34 21.95 33.81 20.47
N ALA A 35 22.30 34.71 19.57
CA ALA A 35 21.71 34.88 18.24
C ALA A 35 22.06 33.69 17.31
N ALA A 36 21.64 32.49 17.67
CA ALA A 36 21.68 31.32 16.81
C ALA A 36 20.24 30.84 16.67
N THR A 37 19.61 31.16 15.54
CA THR A 37 18.34 30.58 15.13
C THR A 37 18.47 29.07 15.23
N ALA A 38 17.77 28.45 16.17
CA ALA A 38 17.77 27.00 16.31
C ALA A 38 17.42 26.40 14.94
N PRO A 39 18.25 25.50 14.38
CA PRO A 39 17.94 24.92 13.08
C PRO A 39 16.59 24.21 13.21
N MET A 40 15.69 24.48 12.27
CA MET A 40 14.35 23.88 12.23
C MET A 40 14.41 22.33 12.22
N TYR A 41 15.59 21.77 11.90
CA TYR A 41 15.88 20.35 11.90
C TYR A 41 17.27 20.08 12.52
N SER A 42 17.33 19.31 13.61
CA SER A 42 18.56 18.70 14.11
C SER A 42 18.52 17.20 13.79
N GLN A 43 19.60 16.65 13.22
CA GLN A 43 19.67 15.20 12.91
C GLN A 43 19.56 14.32 14.16
N GLN A 44 19.83 14.89 15.34
CA GLN A 44 19.63 14.24 16.62
C GLN A 44 18.55 14.99 17.38
N ARG A 45 17.36 14.40 17.44
CA ARG A 45 16.58 14.45 18.68
C ARG A 45 16.80 13.11 19.35
N GLU A 46 17.37 13.10 20.55
CA GLU A 46 17.21 11.95 21.45
C GLU A 46 15.72 11.87 21.82
N VAL A 47 14.90 11.29 20.94
CA VAL A 47 13.44 11.28 21.16
C VAL A 47 13.06 10.36 22.33
N PHE A 48 13.97 9.50 22.80
CA PHE A 48 13.71 8.63 23.95
C PHE A 48 15.00 8.33 24.70
N SER A 49 15.34 9.17 25.69
CA SER A 49 16.38 8.82 26.66
C SER A 49 15.75 8.59 28.04
N ARG A 50 15.97 7.37 28.53
CA ARG A 50 15.77 6.82 29.88
C ARG A 50 14.39 6.21 30.21
N GLY A 51 14.25 4.96 29.78
CA GLY A 51 13.49 3.93 30.48
C GLY A 51 14.28 2.62 30.38
N ASP A 52 14.69 2.07 31.52
CA ASP A 52 15.53 0.89 31.66
C ASP A 52 14.98 -0.38 30.99
N HIS A 53 15.92 -1.21 30.52
CA HIS A 53 15.82 -2.67 30.27
C HIS A 53 14.80 -3.19 29.23
N VAL A 54 15.23 -3.28 27.97
CA VAL A 54 15.25 -4.54 27.17
C VAL A 54 16.40 -4.44 26.16
N GLN A 55 17.32 -5.42 26.16
CA GLN A 55 18.27 -5.64 25.04
C GLN A 55 17.48 -6.10 23.81
N ASP A 56 16.81 -5.18 23.12
CA ASP A 56 16.51 -5.36 21.70
C ASP A 56 17.64 -4.65 20.93
N THR A 57 18.62 -5.44 20.51
CA THR A 57 19.84 -4.97 19.83
C THR A 57 19.57 -4.38 18.45
N HIS A 58 18.33 -4.43 17.96
CA HIS A 58 17.93 -3.84 16.70
C HIS A 58 17.17 -2.53 16.92
N LYS A 59 17.67 -1.45 16.33
CA LYS A 59 16.93 -0.20 16.18
C LYS A 59 15.73 -0.46 15.27
N GLN A 60 14.58 -0.86 15.81
CA GLN A 60 13.39 -1.25 15.02
C GLN A 60 12.96 -0.16 14.02
N TRP A 61 13.12 1.11 14.38
CA TRP A 61 12.84 2.26 13.50
C TRP A 61 13.78 2.36 12.28
N ALA A 62 14.96 1.75 12.33
CA ALA A 62 15.88 1.72 11.19
C ALA A 62 15.28 0.96 10.00
N ALA A 63 14.39 -0.01 10.24
CA ALA A 63 13.68 -0.72 9.18
C ALA A 63 12.80 0.22 8.34
N LEU A 64 12.20 1.24 8.96
CA LEU A 64 11.43 2.27 8.23
C LEU A 64 12.31 3.06 7.27
N GLY A 65 13.57 3.28 7.62
CA GLY A 65 14.55 3.92 6.74
C GLY A 65 14.79 3.13 5.45
N ALA A 66 14.57 1.82 5.44
CA ALA A 66 14.72 0.97 4.25
C ALA A 66 13.48 0.94 3.35
N TRP A 67 12.34 1.50 3.79
CA TRP A 67 11.10 1.46 3.00
C TRP A 67 10.97 2.61 2.00
N PHE A 68 11.75 3.69 2.16
CA PHE A 68 11.66 4.89 1.34
C PHE A 68 12.98 5.16 0.63
N MET A 69 12.94 5.90 -0.48
CA MET A 69 14.16 6.33 -1.16
C MET A 69 14.95 7.32 -0.29
N GLY A 70 14.21 8.14 0.44
CA GLY A 70 14.73 9.07 1.44
C GLY A 70 14.77 10.52 0.92
N PRO A 71 14.70 11.53 1.81
CA PRO A 71 14.62 12.94 1.42
C PRO A 71 15.82 13.45 0.63
N LYS A 72 16.94 12.74 0.65
CA LYS A 72 18.17 13.03 -0.10
C LYS A 72 18.59 11.86 -0.99
N ALA A 73 17.66 10.97 -1.31
CA ALA A 73 17.91 9.76 -2.08
C ALA A 73 19.01 8.87 -1.49
N GLU A 74 19.04 8.76 -0.16
CA GLU A 74 20.01 7.95 0.59
C GLU A 74 20.01 6.47 0.15
N ASN A 75 18.85 5.96 -0.29
CA ASN A 75 18.70 4.60 -0.82
C ASN A 75 18.58 4.57 -2.37
N GLY A 76 18.94 5.66 -3.05
CA GLY A 76 18.74 5.81 -4.49
C GLY A 76 19.46 4.76 -5.34
N GLU A 77 20.70 4.40 -4.97
CA GLU A 77 21.48 3.37 -5.67
C GLU A 77 20.79 2.00 -5.58
N VAL A 78 20.34 1.61 -4.39
CA VAL A 78 19.60 0.36 -4.17
C VAL A 78 18.33 0.33 -5.00
N PHE A 79 17.60 1.44 -5.06
CA PHE A 79 16.39 1.56 -5.87
C PHE A 79 16.69 1.40 -7.37
N ARG A 80 17.73 2.08 -7.88
CA ARG A 80 18.15 1.99 -9.28
C ARG A 80 18.53 0.56 -9.65
N ASP A 81 19.30 -0.12 -8.80
CA ASP A 81 19.79 -1.46 -9.07
C ASP A 81 18.62 -2.46 -9.13
N LEU A 82 17.68 -2.38 -8.18
CA LEU A 82 16.47 -3.21 -8.17
C LEU A 82 15.58 -2.96 -9.39
N LEU A 83 15.40 -1.69 -9.79
CA LEU A 83 14.62 -1.34 -10.98
C LEU A 83 15.29 -1.85 -12.27
N THR A 84 16.61 -1.72 -12.36
CA THR A 84 17.38 -2.23 -13.51
C THR A 84 17.24 -3.74 -13.61
N GLN A 85 17.36 -4.45 -12.49
CA GLN A 85 17.15 -5.89 -12.43
C GLN A 85 15.73 -6.28 -12.91
N ALA A 86 14.70 -5.54 -12.52
CA ALA A 86 13.33 -5.80 -12.97
C ALA A 86 13.16 -5.61 -14.48
N ILE A 87 13.76 -4.53 -15.04
CA ILE A 87 13.75 -4.25 -16.49
C ILE A 87 14.49 -5.36 -17.24
N ASP A 88 15.69 -5.74 -16.80
CA ASP A 88 16.50 -6.78 -17.43
C ASP A 88 15.80 -8.14 -17.38
N THR A 89 15.12 -8.46 -16.28
CA THR A 89 14.32 -9.68 -16.14
C THR A 89 13.19 -9.70 -17.18
N HIS A 90 12.50 -8.57 -17.39
CA HIS A 90 11.45 -8.49 -18.40
C HIS A 90 11.98 -8.57 -19.84
N ILE A 91 13.12 -7.93 -20.12
CA ILE A 91 13.80 -8.05 -21.41
C ILE A 91 14.19 -9.50 -21.67
N GLY A 92 14.75 -10.18 -20.67
CA GLY A 92 15.10 -11.59 -20.72
C GLY A 92 13.88 -12.47 -20.99
N PHE A 93 12.76 -12.21 -20.30
CA PHE A 93 11.50 -12.94 -20.50
C PHE A 93 10.98 -12.81 -21.93
N ARG A 94 10.97 -11.60 -22.50
CA ARG A 94 10.54 -11.39 -23.91
C ARG A 94 11.39 -12.17 -24.91
N ARG A 95 12.70 -12.27 -24.67
CA ARG A 95 13.63 -13.02 -25.53
C ARG A 95 13.49 -14.53 -25.39
N SER A 96 13.12 -15.03 -24.21
CA SER A 96 13.09 -16.47 -23.92
C SER A 96 11.74 -17.13 -24.13
N TYR A 97 10.63 -16.38 -24.21
CA TYR A 97 9.27 -16.96 -24.27
C TYR A 97 9.06 -17.84 -25.52
N PHE A 98 9.44 -17.32 -26.70
CA PHE A 98 9.52 -18.09 -27.95
C PHE A 98 10.83 -17.78 -28.68
N PRO A 99 11.93 -18.51 -28.37
CA PRO A 99 13.26 -18.17 -28.87
C PRO A 99 13.44 -18.28 -30.39
N CYS A 100 12.55 -19.02 -31.06
CA CYS A 100 12.61 -19.24 -32.50
C CYS A 100 11.94 -18.13 -33.32
N ASP A 101 11.20 -17.22 -32.68
CA ASP A 101 10.51 -16.15 -33.39
C ASP A 101 11.51 -15.10 -33.91
N PRO A 102 11.38 -14.65 -35.18
CA PRO A 102 12.28 -13.63 -35.72
C PRO A 102 12.02 -12.27 -35.06
N PRO A 103 13.04 -11.41 -34.93
CA PRO A 103 12.86 -10.06 -34.42
C PRO A 103 12.02 -9.23 -35.39
N TYR A 104 10.95 -8.60 -34.90
CA TYR A 104 10.16 -7.65 -35.70
C TYR A 104 10.92 -6.35 -35.98
N VAL A 105 11.65 -5.85 -34.98
CA VAL A 105 12.49 -4.65 -35.12
C VAL A 105 13.90 -5.10 -35.49
N THR A 106 14.21 -5.11 -36.79
CA THR A 106 15.51 -5.49 -37.35
C THR A 106 16.49 -4.31 -37.33
N ASP A 107 17.78 -4.58 -37.54
CA ASP A 107 18.80 -3.52 -37.61
C ASP A 107 18.57 -2.58 -38.81
N ASP A 108 18.16 -3.09 -39.97
CA ASP A 108 17.77 -2.27 -41.14
C ASP A 108 16.66 -1.26 -40.79
N LEU A 109 15.64 -1.69 -40.03
CA LEU A 109 14.58 -0.78 -39.57
C LEU A 109 15.10 0.26 -38.58
N ARG A 110 16.08 -0.10 -37.74
CA ARG A 110 16.68 0.82 -36.77
C ARG A 110 17.59 1.85 -37.44
N GLU A 111 18.19 1.50 -38.57
CA GLU A 111 19.00 2.40 -39.40
C GLU A 111 18.16 3.38 -40.22
N ALA A 112 16.88 3.07 -40.47
CA ALA A 112 15.98 3.96 -41.18
C ALA A 112 15.87 5.34 -40.50
N GLY A 113 15.95 6.41 -41.31
CA GLY A 113 15.89 7.79 -40.79
C GLY A 113 14.61 8.10 -40.01
N SER A 114 13.47 7.50 -40.40
CA SER A 114 12.21 7.63 -39.65
C SER A 114 12.32 7.06 -38.24
N PHE A 115 12.92 5.87 -38.07
CA PHE A 115 13.12 5.25 -36.77
C PHE A 115 14.02 6.10 -35.87
N GLN A 116 15.16 6.57 -36.41
CA GLN A 116 16.10 7.40 -35.67
C GLN A 116 15.45 8.73 -35.24
N ASN A 117 14.70 9.38 -36.14
CA ASN A 117 13.97 10.60 -35.83
C ASN A 117 12.94 10.38 -34.71
N THR A 118 12.15 9.30 -34.77
CA THR A 118 11.20 8.97 -33.72
C THR A 118 11.90 8.67 -32.39
N MET A 119 13.02 7.95 -32.39
CA MET A 119 13.78 7.63 -31.17
C MET A 119 14.41 8.89 -30.55
N ASN A 120 14.91 9.81 -31.38
CA ASN A 120 15.44 11.10 -30.91
C ASN A 120 14.33 11.97 -30.35
N ASN A 121 13.17 12.01 -30.99
CA ASN A 121 12.00 12.72 -30.49
C ASN A 121 11.55 12.16 -29.14
N LEU A 122 11.47 10.83 -28.99
CA LEU A 122 11.12 10.18 -27.72
C LEU A 122 12.08 10.57 -26.58
N ARG A 123 13.39 10.61 -26.85
CA ARG A 123 14.39 11.05 -25.86
C ARG A 123 14.20 12.52 -25.47
N SER A 124 14.01 13.39 -26.46
CA SER A 124 13.77 14.82 -26.24
C SER A 124 12.52 15.05 -25.40
N GLU A 125 11.41 14.40 -25.73
CA GLU A 125 10.15 14.54 -24.98
C GLU A 125 10.26 13.97 -23.56
N MET A 126 10.98 12.87 -23.37
CA MET A 126 11.27 12.34 -22.02
C MET A 126 12.11 13.33 -21.19
N ASP A 127 13.15 13.92 -21.77
CA ASP A 127 13.97 14.93 -21.09
C ASP A 127 13.15 16.18 -20.75
N ASN A 128 12.26 16.61 -21.63
CA ASN A 128 11.35 17.74 -21.41
C ASN A 128 10.38 17.44 -20.26
N LEU A 129 9.74 16.26 -20.28
CA LEU A 129 8.87 15.81 -19.21
C LEU A 129 9.59 15.80 -17.86
N GLN A 130 10.81 15.28 -17.78
CA GLN A 130 11.60 15.26 -16.54
C GLN A 130 11.91 16.68 -16.04
N LYS A 131 12.25 17.61 -16.94
CA LYS A 131 12.47 19.03 -16.59
C LYS A 131 11.21 19.68 -16.03
N GLU A 132 10.05 19.41 -16.62
CA GLU A 132 8.78 19.91 -16.12
C GLU A 132 8.44 19.33 -14.74
N LEU A 133 8.64 18.02 -14.55
CA LEU A 133 8.39 17.34 -13.28
C LEU A 133 9.29 17.86 -12.15
N MET A 134 10.50 18.35 -12.43
CA MET A 134 11.36 18.99 -11.44
C MET A 134 10.75 20.28 -10.82
N ASN A 135 9.73 20.86 -11.45
CA ASN A 135 8.97 22.00 -10.89
C ASN A 135 7.86 21.57 -9.91
N SER A 136 7.69 20.27 -9.66
CA SER A 136 6.68 19.75 -8.74
C SER A 136 6.98 20.11 -7.29
N VAL A 137 5.95 20.11 -6.45
CA VAL A 137 6.11 20.29 -5.00
C VAL A 137 6.92 19.10 -4.44
N PRO A 138 8.02 19.34 -3.71
CA PRO A 138 8.91 18.26 -3.25
C PRO A 138 8.32 17.56 -2.01
N PHE A 139 7.35 16.66 -2.22
CA PHE A 139 6.67 15.93 -1.13
C PHE A 139 7.61 15.04 -0.31
N PHE A 140 8.73 14.58 -0.90
CA PHE A 140 9.78 13.82 -0.21
C PHE A 140 10.54 14.65 0.83
N SER A 141 10.48 15.99 0.75
CA SER A 141 11.20 16.86 1.67
C SER A 141 10.54 16.87 3.04
N SER A 142 11.34 16.72 4.10
CA SER A 142 10.87 16.84 5.48
C SER A 142 10.30 18.22 5.82
N ARG A 143 10.57 19.23 4.99
CA ARG A 143 10.00 20.58 5.10
C ARG A 143 8.53 20.64 4.69
N TYR A 144 8.05 19.72 3.86
CA TYR A 144 6.64 19.65 3.49
C TYR A 144 5.82 19.07 4.65
N LYS A 145 4.78 19.81 5.07
CA LYS A 145 3.86 19.48 6.18
C LYS A 145 2.42 19.95 5.90
N GLY A 146 2.03 19.95 4.62
CA GLY A 146 0.74 20.47 4.16
C GLY A 146 -0.38 19.42 4.16
N HIS A 147 -0.62 18.81 3.00
CA HIS A 147 -1.69 17.84 2.79
C HIS A 147 -1.27 16.41 3.15
N VAL A 148 -2.20 15.45 2.97
CA VAL A 148 -2.02 14.00 3.26
C VAL A 148 -1.14 13.35 2.17
N LEU A 149 0.11 13.80 2.10
CA LEU A 149 1.09 13.36 1.12
C LEU A 149 2.45 13.25 1.79
N TRP A 150 3.18 12.20 1.40
CA TRP A 150 4.56 11.94 1.78
C TRP A 150 5.23 11.18 0.63
N ASP A 151 6.54 10.94 0.75
CA ASP A 151 7.26 10.03 -0.14
C ASP A 151 6.59 8.65 -0.19
N THR A 152 6.57 8.03 -1.36
CA THR A 152 5.98 6.70 -1.54
C THR A 152 7.00 5.61 -1.19
N VAL A 153 6.50 4.47 -0.69
CA VAL A 153 7.41 3.37 -0.31
C VAL A 153 8.04 2.75 -1.56
N MET A 154 9.35 2.51 -1.53
CA MET A 154 10.13 1.85 -2.58
C MET A 154 9.49 0.55 -3.10
N PRO A 155 9.02 -0.40 -2.24
CA PRO A 155 8.39 -1.62 -2.75
C PRO A 155 7.14 -1.36 -3.58
N ALA A 156 6.35 -0.32 -3.28
CA ALA A 156 5.17 0.03 -4.08
C ALA A 156 5.59 0.58 -5.46
N ASN A 157 6.56 1.50 -5.49
CA ASN A 157 7.09 2.06 -6.73
C ASN A 157 7.71 0.96 -7.62
N LEU A 158 8.59 0.13 -7.03
CA LEU A 158 9.26 -0.96 -7.74
C LEU A 158 8.26 -2.01 -8.23
N GLY A 159 7.29 -2.42 -7.40
CA GLY A 159 6.26 -3.36 -7.79
C GLY A 159 5.41 -2.84 -8.95
N TYR A 160 4.99 -1.57 -8.90
CA TYR A 160 4.20 -0.95 -9.95
C TYR A 160 4.96 -0.85 -11.27
N MET A 161 6.20 -0.34 -11.25
CA MET A 161 7.03 -0.24 -12.46
C MET A 161 7.36 -1.62 -13.05
N SER A 162 7.62 -2.62 -12.21
CA SER A 162 7.89 -3.99 -12.66
C SER A 162 6.66 -4.63 -13.32
N ALA A 163 5.49 -4.49 -12.70
CA ALA A 163 4.24 -5.06 -13.21
C ALA A 163 3.71 -4.31 -14.45
N MET A 164 3.96 -3.00 -14.56
CA MET A 164 3.52 -2.17 -15.69
C MET A 164 4.02 -2.72 -17.03
N LEU A 165 5.22 -3.29 -17.07
CA LEU A 165 5.80 -3.86 -18.29
C LEU A 165 5.05 -5.11 -18.80
N PHE A 166 4.29 -5.78 -17.94
CA PHE A 166 3.41 -6.92 -18.28
C PHE A 166 2.00 -6.47 -18.66
N ASN A 167 1.58 -5.26 -18.27
CA ASN A 167 0.30 -4.65 -18.63
C ASN A 167 -0.91 -5.61 -18.46
N GLN A 168 -0.95 -6.34 -17.33
CA GLN A 168 -2.04 -7.25 -17.02
C GLN A 168 -3.32 -6.50 -16.69
N ASN A 169 -4.47 -7.02 -17.14
CA ASN A 169 -5.78 -6.41 -16.92
C ASN A 169 -6.60 -7.23 -15.93
N ASN A 170 -6.69 -6.77 -14.68
CA ASN A 170 -7.36 -7.47 -13.58
C ASN A 170 -8.88 -7.60 -13.73
N CYS A 171 -9.50 -6.95 -14.73
CA CYS A 171 -10.93 -7.10 -15.01
C CYS A 171 -11.28 -8.52 -15.49
N ALA A 172 -10.35 -9.19 -16.18
CA ALA A 172 -10.55 -10.53 -16.71
C ALA A 172 -9.38 -11.44 -16.32
N SER A 173 -9.69 -12.55 -15.66
CA SER A 173 -8.69 -13.46 -15.06
C SER A 173 -7.69 -14.02 -16.09
N GLU A 174 -8.12 -14.23 -17.32
CA GLU A 174 -7.27 -14.71 -18.41
C GLU A 174 -6.26 -13.66 -18.89
N LEU A 175 -6.53 -12.37 -18.67
CA LEU A 175 -5.65 -11.25 -19.01
C LEU A 175 -4.73 -10.83 -17.86
N SER A 176 -4.83 -11.50 -16.70
CA SER A 176 -4.17 -11.12 -15.45
C SER A 176 -3.91 -12.31 -14.53
N THR A 177 -3.41 -13.40 -15.11
CA THR A 177 -3.19 -14.68 -14.43
C THR A 177 -2.33 -14.59 -13.16
N VAL A 178 -1.47 -13.57 -13.05
CA VAL A 178 -0.64 -13.32 -11.86
C VAL A 178 -1.24 -12.21 -11.01
N THR A 179 -1.58 -11.07 -11.61
CA THR A 179 -1.96 -9.87 -10.85
C THR A 179 -3.38 -9.93 -10.27
N SER A 180 -4.31 -10.72 -10.83
CA SER A 180 -5.61 -10.99 -10.18
C SER A 180 -5.43 -11.73 -8.86
N LYS A 181 -4.48 -12.68 -8.80
CA LYS A 181 -4.19 -13.38 -7.55
C LYS A 181 -3.65 -12.42 -6.48
N PHE A 182 -2.74 -11.52 -6.85
CA PHE A 182 -2.22 -10.51 -5.93
C PHE A 182 -3.31 -9.56 -5.42
N GLU A 183 -4.27 -9.19 -6.27
CA GLU A 183 -5.40 -8.36 -5.84
C GLU A 183 -6.29 -9.09 -4.82
N MET A 184 -6.56 -10.38 -5.03
CA MET A 184 -7.31 -11.20 -4.06
C MET A 184 -6.57 -11.32 -2.72
N GLU A 185 -5.24 -11.49 -2.75
CA GLU A 185 -4.40 -11.53 -1.55
C GLU A 185 -4.46 -10.19 -0.79
N VAL A 186 -4.28 -9.06 -1.49
CA VAL A 186 -4.37 -7.72 -0.90
C VAL A 186 -5.75 -7.45 -0.32
N GLY A 187 -6.83 -7.79 -1.04
CA GLY A 187 -8.20 -7.64 -0.55
C GLY A 187 -8.43 -8.43 0.74
N THR A 188 -7.93 -9.67 0.78
CA THR A 188 -8.01 -10.52 1.97
C THR A 188 -7.21 -9.95 3.14
N ASP A 189 -6.01 -9.45 2.88
CA ASP A 189 -5.15 -8.88 3.92
C ASP A 189 -5.75 -7.58 4.50
N LEU A 190 -6.39 -6.75 3.67
CA LEU A 190 -7.15 -5.58 4.13
C LEU A 190 -8.34 -5.98 5.00
N CYS A 191 -9.08 -7.03 4.64
CA CYS A 191 -10.17 -7.54 5.46
C CYS A 191 -9.68 -7.99 6.85
N VAL A 192 -8.58 -8.77 6.89
CA VAL A 192 -7.98 -9.24 8.15
C VAL A 192 -7.46 -8.07 8.98
N MET A 193 -6.82 -7.08 8.35
CA MET A 193 -6.34 -5.87 9.01
C MET A 193 -7.47 -5.10 9.72
N LEU A 194 -8.67 -5.06 9.12
CA LEU A 194 -9.85 -4.43 9.71
C LEU A 194 -10.60 -5.31 10.72
N GLY A 195 -10.13 -6.55 10.95
CA GLY A 195 -10.72 -7.49 11.90
C GLY A 195 -11.87 -8.35 11.35
N TYR A 196 -12.07 -8.38 10.03
CA TYR A 196 -13.07 -9.27 9.41
C TYR A 196 -12.57 -10.72 9.32
N ASP A 197 -13.51 -11.67 9.27
CA ASP A 197 -13.22 -13.10 9.11
C ASP A 197 -12.72 -13.39 7.68
N ARG A 198 -11.46 -13.84 7.58
CA ARG A 198 -10.78 -14.17 6.33
C ARG A 198 -11.62 -15.03 5.37
N ASN A 199 -12.42 -15.97 5.90
CA ASN A 199 -13.17 -16.92 5.08
C ASN A 199 -14.58 -16.42 4.69
N LYS A 200 -15.02 -15.27 5.23
CA LYS A 200 -16.36 -14.72 5.02
C LYS A 200 -16.36 -13.31 4.43
N SER A 201 -15.20 -12.68 4.33
CA SER A 201 -15.04 -11.35 3.79
C SER A 201 -14.25 -11.37 2.48
N MET A 202 -14.55 -10.42 1.61
CA MET A 202 -13.83 -10.17 0.36
C MET A 202 -13.60 -8.66 0.22
N GLY A 203 -12.52 -8.30 -0.45
CA GLY A 203 -12.21 -6.93 -0.85
C GLY A 203 -11.50 -6.93 -2.20
N HIS A 204 -11.51 -5.78 -2.88
CA HIS A 204 -10.78 -5.55 -4.12
C HIS A 204 -10.23 -4.12 -4.14
N LEU A 205 -9.33 -3.84 -5.08
CA LEU A 205 -8.79 -2.50 -5.26
C LEU A 205 -9.75 -1.65 -6.12
N THR A 206 -9.81 -0.36 -5.82
CA THR A 206 -10.58 0.62 -6.58
C THR A 206 -9.66 1.73 -7.05
N ALA A 207 -10.13 2.58 -7.98
CA ALA A 207 -9.37 3.74 -8.44
C ALA A 207 -9.05 4.75 -7.31
N GLY A 208 -9.78 4.71 -6.20
CA GLY A 208 -9.56 5.55 -5.04
C GLY A 208 -10.73 5.55 -4.08
N GLY A 209 -10.59 6.24 -2.94
CA GLY A 209 -11.57 6.24 -1.86
C GLY A 209 -12.98 6.73 -2.27
N SER A 210 -13.08 7.65 -3.23
CA SER A 210 -14.38 8.13 -3.72
C SER A 210 -15.16 7.01 -4.42
N VAL A 211 -14.50 6.21 -5.25
CA VAL A 211 -15.14 5.07 -5.94
C VAL A 211 -15.50 3.99 -4.94
N ALA A 212 -14.61 3.67 -4.01
CA ALA A 212 -14.90 2.72 -2.93
C ALA A 212 -16.15 3.12 -2.12
N ASN A 213 -16.30 4.41 -1.79
CA ASN A 213 -17.49 4.90 -1.08
C ASN A 213 -18.76 4.79 -1.92
N ILE A 214 -18.70 5.08 -3.23
CA ILE A 214 -19.83 4.94 -4.15
C ILE A 214 -20.26 3.46 -4.25
N GLU A 215 -19.31 2.54 -4.38
CA GLU A 215 -19.57 1.10 -4.43
C GLU A 215 -20.19 0.61 -3.11
N ALA A 216 -19.69 1.08 -1.97
CA ALA A 216 -20.27 0.74 -0.66
C ALA A 216 -21.74 1.21 -0.54
N VAL A 217 -22.05 2.44 -0.97
CA VAL A 217 -23.43 2.95 -1.00
C VAL A 217 -24.28 2.18 -2.00
N TRP A 218 -23.72 1.81 -3.16
CA TRP A 218 -24.41 1.00 -4.15
C TRP A 218 -24.80 -0.38 -3.60
N ALA A 219 -23.87 -1.06 -2.93
CA ALA A 219 -24.14 -2.32 -2.25
C ALA A 219 -25.20 -2.16 -1.15
N ALA A 220 -25.05 -1.17 -0.27
CA ALA A 220 -26.01 -0.91 0.82
C ALA A 220 -27.42 -0.62 0.29
N ARG A 221 -27.52 0.20 -0.77
CA ARG A 221 -28.79 0.48 -1.45
C ARG A 221 -29.41 -0.80 -1.99
N ASN A 222 -28.66 -1.62 -2.72
CA ASN A 222 -29.20 -2.84 -3.33
C ASN A 222 -29.64 -3.84 -2.25
N VAL A 223 -28.86 -4.04 -1.19
CA VAL A 223 -29.22 -4.91 -0.06
C VAL A 223 -30.50 -4.43 0.64
N LYS A 224 -30.70 -3.12 0.79
CA LYS A 224 -31.89 -2.56 1.43
C LYS A 224 -33.18 -2.87 0.65
N TYR A 225 -33.14 -2.82 -0.68
CA TYR A 225 -34.31 -3.05 -1.54
C TYR A 225 -34.45 -4.49 -2.02
N PHE A 226 -33.42 -5.34 -1.86
CA PHE A 226 -33.45 -6.72 -2.31
C PHE A 226 -34.63 -7.54 -1.74
N PRO A 227 -34.99 -7.47 -0.44
CA PRO A 227 -36.13 -8.21 0.09
C PRO A 227 -37.46 -7.82 -0.56
N LEU A 228 -37.66 -6.53 -0.89
CA LEU A 228 -38.89 -6.07 -1.54
C LEU A 228 -39.00 -6.62 -2.97
N GLY A 229 -37.90 -6.59 -3.73
CA GLY A 229 -37.86 -7.20 -5.06
C GLY A 229 -38.04 -8.73 -5.02
N LEU A 230 -37.50 -9.39 -4.00
CA LEU A 230 -37.71 -10.82 -3.78
C LEU A 230 -39.18 -11.13 -3.44
N GLN A 231 -39.83 -10.31 -2.62
CA GLN A 231 -41.26 -10.46 -2.30
C GLN A 231 -42.12 -10.40 -3.56
N GLU A 232 -41.90 -9.36 -4.37
CA GLU A 232 -42.62 -9.19 -5.64
C GLU A 232 -42.37 -10.39 -6.57
N ALA A 233 -41.12 -10.86 -6.69
CA ALA A 233 -40.78 -12.00 -7.51
C ALA A 233 -41.46 -13.30 -7.05
N LEU A 234 -41.53 -13.58 -5.74
CA LEU A 234 -42.21 -14.76 -5.19
C LEU A 234 -43.72 -14.76 -5.50
N GLN A 235 -44.34 -13.58 -5.48
CA GLN A 235 -45.78 -13.43 -5.72
C GLN A 235 -46.13 -13.49 -7.21
N THR A 236 -45.26 -13.00 -8.08
CA THR A 236 -45.56 -12.79 -9.51
C THR A 236 -44.93 -13.82 -10.43
N ASP A 237 -43.79 -14.41 -10.10
CA ASP A 237 -43.08 -15.37 -10.96
C ASP A 237 -43.48 -16.80 -10.60
N ASP A 238 -44.15 -17.49 -11.53
CA ASP A 238 -44.59 -18.87 -11.32
C ASP A 238 -43.42 -19.86 -11.16
N ARG A 239 -42.21 -19.52 -11.65
CA ARG A 239 -41.01 -20.36 -11.42
C ARG A 239 -40.62 -20.40 -9.95
N LEU A 240 -41.08 -19.44 -9.15
CA LEU A 240 -40.82 -19.34 -7.71
C LEU A 240 -42.04 -19.75 -6.86
N ALA A 241 -43.07 -20.35 -7.46
CA ALA A 241 -44.31 -20.69 -6.77
C ALA A 241 -44.11 -21.61 -5.55
N GLU A 242 -43.13 -22.53 -5.61
CA GLU A 242 -42.80 -23.43 -4.49
C GLU A 242 -42.20 -22.70 -3.27
N ALA A 243 -41.64 -21.51 -3.49
CA ALA A 243 -41.05 -20.68 -2.43
C ALA A 243 -42.04 -19.67 -1.83
N ARG A 244 -43.29 -19.64 -2.30
CA ARG A 244 -44.36 -18.80 -1.72
C ARG A 244 -44.61 -19.20 -0.26
N GLY A 245 -44.71 -18.23 0.64
CA GLY A 245 -44.85 -18.48 2.08
C GLY A 245 -43.52 -18.65 2.83
N TYR A 246 -42.38 -18.45 2.16
CA TYR A 246 -41.08 -18.35 2.85
C TYR A 246 -41.14 -17.23 3.89
N LYS A 247 -40.69 -17.51 5.12
CA LYS A 247 -40.70 -16.54 6.21
C LYS A 247 -39.30 -15.99 6.39
N ALA A 248 -39.12 -14.67 6.23
CA ALA A 248 -37.91 -14.02 6.71
C ALA A 248 -38.19 -13.30 8.02
N SER A 249 -37.14 -13.19 8.84
CA SER A 249 -37.18 -12.47 10.10
C SER A 249 -36.77 -11.03 9.83
N PHE A 250 -37.64 -10.09 10.15
CA PHE A 250 -37.34 -8.67 10.09
C PHE A 250 -37.09 -8.12 11.48
N ILE A 251 -36.15 -7.19 11.57
CA ILE A 251 -35.92 -6.42 12.79
C ILE A 251 -36.68 -5.11 12.62
N LEU A 252 -37.81 -4.98 13.31
CA LEU A 252 -38.59 -3.75 13.44
C LEU A 252 -38.45 -3.27 14.88
N PHE A 253 -37.86 -2.09 15.08
CA PHE A 253 -37.74 -1.42 16.39
C PHE A 253 -37.20 -2.30 17.54
N GLY A 254 -36.31 -3.25 17.25
CA GLY A 254 -35.69 -4.12 18.26
C GLY A 254 -36.47 -5.39 18.61
N SER A 255 -37.65 -5.61 18.00
CA SER A 255 -38.37 -6.89 18.04
C SER A 255 -38.21 -7.66 16.73
N TYR A 256 -38.11 -8.99 16.83
CA TYR A 256 -38.11 -9.88 15.68
C TYR A 256 -39.55 -10.20 15.29
N GLU A 257 -39.93 -9.84 14.07
CA GLU A 257 -41.21 -10.26 13.47
C GLU A 257 -40.94 -11.18 12.28
N HIS A 258 -41.68 -12.28 12.22
CA HIS A 258 -41.65 -13.21 11.09
C HIS A 258 -42.72 -12.80 10.10
N VAL A 259 -42.31 -12.23 8.97
CA VAL A 259 -43.24 -11.80 7.92
C VAL A 259 -43.19 -12.85 6.79
N PRO A 260 -44.33 -13.46 6.43
CA PRO A 260 -44.39 -14.35 5.27
C PRO A 260 -44.29 -13.53 3.98
N PHE A 261 -43.54 -14.05 3.01
CA PHE A 261 -43.41 -13.49 1.66
C PHE A 261 -44.41 -14.13 0.69
#